data_AF-A0A975VIS0-F1
#
_entry.id   AF-A0A975VIS0-F1
#
_cell.length_a   1.000
_cell.length_b   1.000
_cell.length_c   1.000
_cell.angle_alpha   90.00
_cell.angle_beta   90.00
_cell.angle_gamma   90.00
#
_symmetry.space_group_name_H-M   'P 1'
#
loop_
_entity.id
_entity.type
_entity.pdbx_description
1 polymer ?
#
loop_
_entity_poly.entity_id
_entity_poly.type
_entity_poly.pdbx_seq_one_letter_code
_entity_poly.pdbx_strand_id
1 'polypeptide(L)'
;MLSFVNAPGKKWITLYVLELQDGCYYIGQSAAPEGRINDHIGGKGSQWTRKHPPIRLVERRPAGTRDWKDAESIENELTLTFMRQHGWQRVRGGFWCNIDEEATRKGLLAHDRHAELECSVPLELPSRSLEVRVSAPDSPPFARAHKPWTSAESERVRIGYLQGMHADALAALHQRTPVAIASRLVRLGVIEHRRYIRREVAAEQSLDTQMPGPLEN
;
A
#
# COMPACT_ATOMS: atom_id res chain seq x y z
N MET A 1 -38.05 -26.96 -30.45
CA MET A 1 -37.87 -26.28 -29.14
C MET A 1 -36.57 -25.49 -29.20
N LEU A 2 -36.63 -24.18 -29.40
CA LEU A 2 -35.46 -23.31 -29.34
C LEU A 2 -34.99 -23.25 -27.89
N SER A 3 -33.85 -23.87 -27.61
CA SER A 3 -33.17 -23.80 -26.32
C SER A 3 -32.62 -22.38 -26.15
N PHE A 4 -33.26 -21.60 -25.27
CA PHE A 4 -32.71 -20.33 -24.79
C PHE A 4 -31.45 -20.65 -23.98
N VAL A 5 -30.28 -20.47 -24.61
CA VAL A 5 -29.00 -20.46 -23.90
C VAL A 5 -29.03 -19.22 -23.01
N ASN A 6 -29.23 -19.44 -21.71
CA ASN A 6 -29.21 -18.38 -20.72
C ASN A 6 -27.80 -17.78 -20.72
N ALA A 7 -27.61 -16.60 -21.35
CA ALA A 7 -26.34 -15.91 -21.31
C ALA A 7 -25.98 -15.66 -19.83
N PRO A 8 -24.75 -15.95 -19.39
CA PRO A 8 -24.37 -15.67 -18.01
C PRO A 8 -24.61 -14.19 -17.74
N GLY A 9 -25.47 -13.89 -16.75
CA GLY A 9 -25.84 -12.52 -16.41
C GLY A 9 -24.59 -11.67 -16.20
N LYS A 10 -24.58 -10.44 -16.72
CA LYS A 10 -23.43 -9.52 -16.58
C LYS A 10 -23.04 -9.40 -15.10
N LYS A 11 -21.77 -9.64 -14.80
CA LYS A 11 -21.20 -9.50 -13.46
C LYS A 11 -21.15 -8.02 -13.05
N TRP A 12 -21.29 -7.76 -11.76
CA TRP A 12 -21.09 -6.43 -11.20
C TRP A 12 -19.62 -6.03 -11.26
N ILE A 13 -19.36 -4.77 -11.58
CA ILE A 13 -18.00 -4.24 -11.66
C ILE A 13 -17.62 -3.68 -10.30
N THR A 14 -16.38 -3.94 -9.89
CA THR A 14 -15.80 -3.47 -8.63
C THR A 14 -14.56 -2.64 -8.94
N LEU A 15 -14.46 -1.49 -8.27
CA LEU A 15 -13.30 -0.62 -8.28
C LEU A 15 -12.38 -1.00 -7.12
N TYR A 16 -11.07 -0.87 -7.32
CA TYR A 16 -10.07 -1.11 -6.30
C TYR A 16 -8.91 -0.12 -6.40
N VAL A 17 -8.31 0.17 -5.25
CA VAL A 17 -7.14 1.03 -5.12
C VAL A 17 -6.02 0.26 -4.43
N LEU A 18 -4.87 0.21 -5.08
CA LEU A 18 -3.65 -0.38 -4.54
C LEU A 18 -2.68 0.73 -4.15
N GLU A 19 -2.19 0.67 -2.90
CA GLU A 19 -0.99 1.39 -2.51
C GLU A 19 0.21 0.58 -2.98
N LEU A 20 1.13 1.25 -3.65
CA LEU A 20 2.34 0.69 -4.21
C LEU A 20 3.57 1.22 -3.47
N GLN A 21 4.73 0.68 -3.82
CA GLN A 21 6.00 1.24 -3.40
C GLN A 21 6.18 2.70 -3.88
N ASP A 22 7.11 3.41 -3.23
CA ASP A 22 7.47 4.81 -3.55
C ASP A 22 6.34 5.82 -3.36
N GLY A 23 5.32 5.49 -2.56
CA GLY A 23 4.14 6.33 -2.35
C GLY A 23 3.25 6.44 -3.59
N CYS A 24 3.35 5.49 -4.51
CA CYS A 24 2.56 5.45 -5.73
C CYS A 24 1.24 4.70 -5.51
N TYR A 25 0.25 4.98 -6.37
CA TYR A 25 -1.06 4.36 -6.32
C TYR A 25 -1.49 3.83 -7.68
N TYR A 26 -2.26 2.75 -7.66
CA TYR A 26 -2.93 2.21 -8.85
C TYR A 26 -4.42 2.04 -8.60
N ILE A 27 -5.23 2.59 -9.50
CA ILE A 27 -6.68 2.46 -9.49
C ILE A 27 -7.08 1.55 -10.65
N GLY A 28 -7.97 0.60 -10.37
CA GLY A 28 -8.41 -0.40 -11.32
C GLY A 28 -9.90 -0.73 -11.19
N GLN A 29 -10.50 -1.20 -12.28
CA GLN A 29 -11.81 -1.83 -12.27
C GLN A 29 -11.76 -3.30 -12.73
N SER A 30 -12.63 -4.15 -12.17
CA SER A 30 -12.74 -5.56 -12.57
C SER A 30 -14.09 -6.17 -12.17
N ALA A 31 -14.57 -7.13 -12.98
CA ALA A 31 -15.67 -8.04 -12.63
C ALA A 31 -15.22 -9.24 -11.78
N ALA A 32 -13.90 -9.39 -11.56
CA ALA A 32 -13.26 -10.39 -10.70
C ALA A 32 -12.04 -9.73 -10.01
N PRO A 33 -12.27 -8.85 -9.03
CA PRO A 33 -11.21 -8.02 -8.45
C PRO A 33 -10.13 -8.83 -7.74
N GLU A 34 -10.47 -9.93 -7.07
CA GLU A 34 -9.50 -10.75 -6.32
C GLU A 34 -8.43 -11.35 -7.24
N GLY A 35 -8.85 -11.95 -8.35
CA GLY A 35 -7.94 -12.51 -9.35
C GLY A 35 -7.05 -11.42 -9.94
N ARG A 36 -7.64 -10.28 -10.28
CA ARG A 36 -6.90 -9.15 -10.87
C ARG A 36 -5.88 -8.55 -9.89
N ILE A 37 -6.26 -8.39 -8.62
CA ILE A 37 -5.36 -7.92 -7.57
C ILE A 37 -4.20 -8.91 -7.36
N ASN A 38 -4.49 -10.22 -7.38
CA ASN A 38 -3.45 -11.25 -7.31
C ASN A 38 -2.49 -11.20 -8.51
N ASP A 39 -2.97 -10.92 -9.71
CA ASP A 39 -2.10 -10.72 -10.88
C ASP A 39 -1.15 -9.54 -10.67
N HIS A 40 -1.64 -8.42 -10.13
CA HIS A 40 -0.80 -7.26 -9.78
C HIS A 40 0.25 -7.64 -8.73
N ILE A 41 -0.14 -8.36 -7.67
CA ILE A 41 0.79 -8.83 -6.62
C ILE A 41 1.84 -9.79 -7.20
N GLY A 42 1.43 -10.65 -8.15
CA GLY A 42 2.29 -11.63 -8.81
C GLY A 42 3.16 -11.06 -9.94
N GLY A 43 3.18 -9.74 -10.15
CA GLY A 43 3.99 -9.09 -11.19
C GLY A 43 3.46 -9.29 -12.61
N LYS A 44 2.21 -9.76 -12.77
CA LYS A 44 1.50 -9.92 -14.04
C LYS A 44 0.52 -8.77 -14.32
N GLY A 45 0.51 -7.77 -13.45
CA GLY A 45 -0.31 -6.57 -13.58
C GLY A 45 0.18 -5.57 -14.61
N SER A 46 -0.31 -4.33 -14.50
CA SER A 46 0.11 -3.21 -15.33
C SER A 46 1.62 -2.94 -15.22
N GLN A 47 2.21 -2.32 -16.25
CA GLN A 47 3.61 -1.89 -16.21
C GLN A 47 3.91 -1.01 -14.99
N TRP A 48 2.96 -0.15 -14.60
CA TRP A 48 3.05 0.67 -13.39
C TRP A 48 3.21 -0.19 -12.12
N THR A 49 2.35 -1.18 -11.92
CA THR A 49 2.45 -2.09 -10.75
C THR A 49 3.62 -3.06 -10.81
N ARG A 50 4.22 -3.28 -11.99
CA ARG A 50 5.48 -4.01 -12.12
C ARG A 50 6.68 -3.16 -11.73
N LYS A 51 6.66 -1.88 -12.08
CA LYS A 51 7.67 -0.88 -11.69
C LYS A 51 7.58 -0.57 -10.19
N HIS A 52 6.36 -0.40 -9.68
CA HIS A 52 6.05 -0.13 -8.28
C HIS A 52 5.19 -1.27 -7.72
N PRO A 53 5.81 -2.29 -7.09
CA PRO A 53 5.09 -3.44 -6.55
C PRO A 53 3.99 -3.06 -5.55
N PRO A 54 2.80 -3.71 -5.59
CA PRO A 54 1.75 -3.48 -4.61
C PRO A 54 2.17 -3.80 -3.17
N ILE A 55 1.83 -2.90 -2.25
CA ILE A 55 2.01 -3.06 -0.80
C ILE A 55 0.73 -3.61 -0.17
N ARG A 56 -0.41 -2.95 -0.45
CA ARG A 56 -1.71 -3.33 0.12
C ARG A 56 -2.88 -2.82 -0.73
N LEU A 57 -4.03 -3.45 -0.52
CA LEU A 57 -5.33 -2.94 -0.96
C LEU A 57 -5.76 -1.80 -0.02
N VAL A 58 -5.97 -0.61 -0.57
CA VAL A 58 -6.44 0.59 0.17
C VAL A 58 -7.96 0.60 0.22
N GLU A 59 -8.58 0.45 -0.94
CA GLU A 59 -10.02 0.53 -1.10
C GLU A 59 -10.49 -0.54 -2.09
N ARG A 60 -11.66 -1.11 -1.83
CA ARG A 60 -12.41 -1.92 -2.78
C ARG A 60 -13.88 -1.62 -2.61
N ARG A 61 -14.55 -1.13 -3.67
CA ARG A 61 -15.97 -0.80 -3.62
C ARG A 61 -16.69 -1.19 -4.91
N PRO A 62 -17.97 -1.61 -4.84
CA PRO A 62 -18.78 -1.79 -6.04
C PRO A 62 -18.86 -0.49 -6.84
N ALA A 63 -18.77 -0.59 -8.17
CA ALA A 63 -19.03 0.54 -9.06
C ALA A 63 -20.52 0.88 -9.16
N GLY A 64 -21.40 0.01 -8.65
CA GLY A 64 -22.86 0.20 -8.74
C GLY A 64 -23.42 -0.03 -10.14
N THR A 65 -22.61 -0.53 -11.08
CA THR A 65 -22.99 -0.79 -12.46
C THR A 65 -22.45 -2.15 -12.95
N ARG A 66 -23.09 -2.66 -14.00
CA ARG A 66 -22.64 -3.81 -14.80
C ARG A 66 -22.13 -3.35 -16.18
N ASP A 67 -22.19 -2.05 -16.46
CA ASP A 67 -21.69 -1.45 -17.69
C ASP A 67 -20.26 -0.96 -17.52
N TRP A 68 -19.39 -1.32 -18.47
CA TRP A 68 -17.96 -1.00 -18.40
C TRP A 68 -17.65 0.47 -18.64
N LYS A 69 -18.47 1.18 -19.44
CA LYS A 69 -18.26 2.62 -19.71
C LYS A 69 -18.64 3.46 -18.50
N ASP A 70 -19.75 3.10 -17.86
CA ASP A 70 -20.15 3.74 -16.60
C ASP A 70 -19.09 3.52 -15.53
N ALA A 71 -18.59 2.29 -15.40
CA ALA A 71 -17.56 1.96 -14.43
C ALA A 71 -16.23 2.68 -14.72
N GLU A 72 -15.84 2.80 -15.99
CA GLU A 72 -14.65 3.54 -16.43
C GLU A 72 -14.74 5.03 -16.06
N SER A 73 -15.92 5.64 -16.20
CA SER A 73 -16.15 7.03 -15.78
C SER A 73 -15.95 7.19 -14.27
N ILE A 74 -16.43 6.24 -13.46
CA ILE A 74 -16.26 6.24 -12.00
C ILE A 74 -14.80 5.98 -11.62
N GLU A 75 -14.11 5.09 -12.34
CA GLU A 75 -12.68 4.81 -12.18
C GLU A 75 -11.82 6.05 -12.45
N ASN A 76 -12.12 6.77 -13.53
CA ASN A 76 -11.42 7.98 -13.93
C ASN A 76 -11.58 9.08 -12.87
N GLU A 77 -12.79 9.32 -12.36
CA GLU A 77 -13.00 10.31 -11.28
C GLU A 77 -12.31 9.92 -9.96
N LEU A 78 -12.28 8.62 -9.63
CA LEU A 78 -11.52 8.13 -8.49
C LEU A 78 -10.02 8.34 -8.69
N THR A 79 -9.51 8.08 -9.89
CA THR A 79 -8.11 8.30 -10.27
C THR A 79 -7.74 9.77 -10.09
N LEU A 80 -8.56 10.69 -10.60
CA LEU A 80 -8.34 12.13 -10.45
C LEU A 80 -8.39 12.60 -9.00
N THR A 81 -9.27 12.01 -8.19
CA THR A 81 -9.33 12.27 -6.76
C THR A 81 -8.02 11.91 -6.06
N PHE A 82 -7.46 10.74 -6.37
CA PHE A 82 -6.14 10.33 -5.86
C PHE A 82 -5.01 11.20 -6.42
N MET A 83 -5.08 11.61 -7.70
CA MET A 83 -4.10 12.52 -8.30
C MET A 83 -4.06 13.87 -7.59
N ARG A 84 -5.22 14.44 -7.23
CA ARG A 84 -5.29 15.69 -6.42
C ARG A 84 -4.67 15.53 -5.04
N GLN A 85 -4.81 14.36 -4.43
CA GLN A 85 -4.35 14.09 -3.06
C GLN A 85 -2.85 13.76 -2.98
N HIS A 86 -2.32 13.05 -3.97
CA HIS A 86 -0.96 12.47 -3.91
C HIS A 86 0.00 13.00 -4.99
N GLY A 87 -0.49 13.87 -5.87
CA GLY A 87 0.21 14.32 -7.08
C GLY A 87 -0.04 13.35 -8.24
N TRP A 88 -0.35 13.91 -9.40
CA TRP A 88 -0.71 13.13 -10.58
C TRP A 88 0.43 12.22 -11.06
N GLN A 89 1.68 12.60 -10.78
CA GLN A 89 2.87 11.82 -11.11
C GLN A 89 2.90 10.46 -10.40
N ARG A 90 2.30 10.36 -9.20
CA ARG A 90 2.34 9.15 -8.36
C ARG A 90 1.17 8.19 -8.58
N VAL A 91 0.19 8.56 -9.39
CA VAL A 91 -1.08 7.84 -9.50
C VAL A 91 -1.31 7.40 -10.94
N ARG A 92 -1.73 6.15 -11.14
CA ARG A 92 -2.14 5.63 -12.45
C ARG A 92 -3.45 4.84 -12.34
N GLY A 93 -4.26 4.90 -13.38
CA GLY A 93 -5.57 4.23 -13.46
C GLY A 93 -6.35 4.71 -14.67
N GLY A 94 -7.37 3.96 -15.10
CA GLY A 94 -8.23 4.32 -16.23
C GLY A 94 -7.45 4.85 -17.45
N PHE A 95 -7.81 6.06 -17.91
CA PHE A 95 -7.16 6.74 -19.05
C PHE A 95 -5.70 7.14 -18.82
N TRP A 96 -5.28 7.27 -17.57
CA TRP A 96 -3.93 7.68 -17.18
C TRP A 96 -3.14 6.47 -16.66
N CYS A 97 -3.14 5.35 -17.39
CA CYS A 97 -2.41 4.14 -17.01
C CYS A 97 -0.99 4.07 -17.62
N ASN A 98 -0.60 5.05 -18.44
CA ASN A 98 0.69 5.09 -19.12
C ASN A 98 1.85 5.30 -18.12
N ILE A 99 2.94 4.56 -18.29
CA ILE A 99 4.13 4.70 -17.46
C ILE A 99 4.91 5.99 -17.75
N ASP A 100 4.80 6.50 -18.97
CA ASP A 100 5.42 7.74 -19.41
C ASP A 100 4.68 8.95 -18.84
N GLU A 101 5.41 9.82 -18.14
CA GLU A 101 4.85 10.99 -17.48
C GLU A 101 4.36 12.02 -18.50
N GLU A 102 5.07 12.21 -19.62
CA GLU A 102 4.69 13.18 -20.65
C GLU A 102 3.40 12.75 -21.37
N ALA A 103 3.24 11.46 -21.68
CA ALA A 103 2.01 10.91 -22.21
C ALA A 103 0.84 11.05 -21.22
N THR A 104 1.11 10.84 -19.93
CA THR A 104 0.11 11.04 -18.87
C THR A 104 -0.30 12.52 -18.78
N ARG A 105 0.68 13.43 -18.82
CA ARG A 105 0.49 14.88 -18.82
C ARG A 105 -0.33 15.36 -20.01
N LYS A 106 -0.02 14.87 -21.23
CA LYS A 106 -0.80 15.14 -22.44
C LYS A 106 -2.24 14.64 -22.32
N GLY A 107 -2.43 13.45 -21.75
CA GLY A 107 -3.77 12.92 -21.46
C GLY A 107 -4.54 13.81 -20.49
N LEU A 108 -3.91 14.27 -19.42
CA LEU A 108 -4.53 15.20 -18.46
C LEU A 108 -4.91 16.54 -19.10
N LEU A 109 -4.07 17.07 -20.00
CA LEU A 109 -4.35 18.29 -20.75
C LEU A 109 -5.51 18.09 -21.73
N ALA A 110 -5.55 16.96 -22.45
CA ALA A 110 -6.62 16.68 -23.41
C ALA A 110 -8.01 16.52 -22.75
N HIS A 111 -8.04 16.23 -21.46
CA HIS A 111 -9.27 16.16 -20.66
C HIS A 111 -9.53 17.42 -19.82
N ASP A 112 -8.75 18.50 -20.00
CA ASP A 112 -8.83 19.76 -19.22
C ASP A 112 -8.67 19.57 -17.69
N ARG A 113 -8.04 18.47 -17.25
CA ARG A 113 -7.86 18.15 -15.82
C ARG A 113 -6.50 18.56 -15.26
N HIS A 114 -5.57 19.00 -16.11
CA HIS A 114 -4.19 19.32 -15.70
C HIS A 114 -4.11 20.58 -14.82
N ALA A 115 -4.82 21.65 -15.17
CA ALA A 115 -4.76 22.92 -14.43
C ALA A 115 -5.24 22.79 -12.97
N GLU A 116 -6.24 21.94 -12.74
CA GLU A 116 -6.77 21.64 -11.39
C GLU A 116 -5.78 20.86 -10.52
N LEU A 117 -4.87 20.10 -11.15
CA LEU A 117 -3.93 19.20 -10.46
C LEU A 117 -2.61 19.89 -10.10
N GLU A 118 -2.17 20.85 -10.91
CA GLU A 118 -0.99 21.68 -10.63
C GLU A 118 -1.21 22.68 -9.48
N CYS A 119 -2.47 23.00 -9.14
CA CYS A 119 -2.83 23.97 -8.09
C CYS A 119 -2.93 23.34 -6.68
N SER A 120 -2.72 22.03 -6.54
CA SER A 120 -2.69 21.35 -5.24
C SER A 120 -1.32 21.47 -4.58
N VAL A 121 -1.02 22.66 -4.06
CA VAL A 121 -0.03 22.81 -2.97
C VAL A 121 -0.44 21.84 -1.85
N PRO A 122 0.50 21.13 -1.20
CA PRO A 122 0.17 20.32 -0.03
C PRO A 122 -0.59 21.20 0.96
N LEU A 123 -1.80 20.77 1.32
CA LEU A 123 -2.60 21.44 2.34
C LEU A 123 -1.90 21.19 3.68
N GLU A 124 -0.90 22.03 3.99
CA GLU A 124 -0.35 22.21 5.33
C GLU A 124 -1.54 22.49 6.25
N LEU A 125 -1.89 21.50 7.09
CA LEU A 125 -2.89 21.67 8.13
C LEU A 125 -2.41 22.80 9.06
N PRO A 126 -3.27 23.78 9.42
CA PRO A 126 -2.84 24.91 10.21
C PRO A 126 -2.40 24.47 11.59
N SER A 127 -1.16 24.85 11.92
CA SER A 127 -0.59 24.76 13.26
C SER A 127 -1.46 25.50 14.27
N ARG A 128 -2.05 24.76 15.22
CA ARG A 128 -2.34 25.31 16.56
C ARG A 128 -1.57 24.50 17.59
N SER A 129 -0.38 25.02 17.83
CA SER A 129 0.42 25.04 19.05
C SER A 129 -0.05 24.18 20.22
N LEU A 130 0.73 23.15 20.52
CA LEU A 130 1.41 23.08 21.82
C LEU A 130 2.86 22.67 21.56
N GLU A 131 3.78 23.61 21.77
CA GLU A 131 5.21 23.38 21.61
C GLU A 131 5.69 22.42 22.72
N VAL A 132 5.96 21.16 22.36
CA VAL A 132 6.92 20.35 23.08
C VAL A 132 8.17 20.31 22.21
N ARG A 133 9.19 21.07 22.63
CA ARG A 133 10.52 21.00 22.03
C ARG A 133 11.09 19.60 22.29
N VAL A 134 10.92 18.69 21.34
CA VAL A 134 11.82 17.56 21.17
C VAL A 134 12.67 17.91 19.96
N SER A 135 13.94 18.21 20.21
CA SER A 135 14.94 18.43 19.17
C SER A 135 14.84 17.32 18.13
N ALA A 136 14.57 17.70 16.87
CA ALA A 136 14.51 16.75 15.77
C ALA A 136 15.85 16.01 15.66
N PRO A 137 15.86 14.67 15.48
CA PRO A 137 17.10 14.00 15.11
C PRO A 137 17.49 14.44 13.69
N ASP A 138 18.66 15.05 13.56
CA ASP A 138 19.22 15.66 12.33
C ASP A 138 19.54 14.66 11.18
N SER A 139 18.82 13.53 11.06
CA SER A 139 19.07 12.55 9.99
C SER A 139 17.84 11.68 9.69
N PRO A 140 17.64 11.25 8.42
CA PRO A 140 16.57 10.33 8.07
C PRO A 140 16.71 9.03 8.89
N PRO A 141 15.61 8.50 9.46
CA PRO A 141 15.65 7.41 10.46
C PRO A 141 16.27 6.10 9.96
N PHE A 142 16.57 6.00 8.66
CA PHE A 142 17.15 4.82 8.03
C PHE A 142 18.31 5.21 7.10
N ALA A 143 19.38 5.80 7.66
CA ALA A 143 20.57 6.27 6.92
C ALA A 143 21.28 5.18 6.07
N ARG A 144 20.93 3.91 6.25
CA ARG A 144 21.42 2.79 5.44
C ARG A 144 20.40 2.28 4.42
N ALA A 145 19.26 2.93 4.21
CA ALA A 145 18.34 2.56 3.13
C ALA A 145 19.11 2.44 1.80
N HIS A 146 18.86 1.38 1.02
CA HIS A 146 19.51 1.07 -0.27
C HIS A 146 21.00 0.64 -0.25
N LYS A 147 21.71 0.67 0.89
CA LYS A 147 23.07 0.12 0.97
C LYS A 147 23.08 -1.41 0.82
N PRO A 148 24.12 -2.03 0.21
CA PRO A 148 24.22 -3.49 0.17
C PRO A 148 24.31 -4.10 1.58
N TRP A 149 23.78 -5.31 1.76
CA TRP A 149 23.86 -6.05 3.03
C TRP A 149 25.22 -6.71 3.19
N THR A 150 25.93 -6.46 4.29
CA THR A 150 27.17 -7.19 4.60
C THR A 150 26.86 -8.49 5.35
N SER A 151 27.77 -9.47 5.31
CA SER A 151 27.61 -10.74 6.03
C SER A 151 27.45 -10.52 7.53
N ALA A 152 28.26 -9.65 8.14
CA ALA A 152 28.17 -9.31 9.56
C ALA A 152 26.86 -8.58 9.94
N GLU A 153 26.35 -7.69 9.07
CA GLU A 153 25.07 -7.01 9.29
C GLU A 153 23.91 -8.01 9.19
N SER A 154 23.99 -8.95 8.26
CA SER A 154 22.97 -9.97 8.03
C SER A 154 22.91 -10.97 9.19
N GLU A 155 24.06 -11.36 9.72
CA GLU A 155 24.13 -12.26 10.86
C GLU A 155 23.57 -11.61 12.13
N ARG A 156 23.85 -10.31 12.36
CA ARG A 156 23.25 -9.56 13.46
C ARG A 156 21.73 -9.45 13.36
N VAL A 157 21.19 -9.22 12.16
CA VAL A 157 19.72 -9.23 11.93
C VAL A 157 19.12 -10.60 12.26
N ARG A 158 19.77 -11.68 11.81
CA ARG A 158 19.32 -13.05 12.08
C ARG A 158 19.35 -13.38 13.57
N ILE A 159 20.45 -13.08 14.25
CA ILE A 159 20.60 -13.34 15.70
C ILE A 159 19.55 -12.57 16.49
N GLY A 160 19.37 -11.28 16.22
CA GLY A 160 18.38 -10.47 16.95
C GLY A 160 16.95 -10.99 16.75
N TYR A 161 16.59 -11.43 15.54
CA TYR A 161 15.28 -12.05 15.31
C TYR A 161 15.13 -13.39 16.05
N LEU A 162 16.16 -14.25 16.05
CA LEU A 162 16.15 -15.52 16.80
C LEU A 162 16.10 -15.32 18.32
N GLN A 163 16.54 -14.16 18.80
CA GLN A 163 16.42 -13.73 20.20
C GLN A 163 15.05 -13.10 20.52
N GLY A 164 14.10 -13.12 19.57
CA GLY A 164 12.74 -12.62 19.76
C GLY A 164 12.55 -11.13 19.45
N MET A 165 13.55 -10.44 18.89
CA MET A 165 13.37 -9.04 18.50
C MET A 165 12.45 -8.92 17.29
N HIS A 166 11.48 -8.01 17.39
CA HIS A 166 10.57 -7.70 16.28
C HIS A 166 11.27 -6.96 15.14
N ALA A 167 10.74 -7.06 13.92
CA ALA A 167 11.38 -6.46 12.75
C ALA A 167 11.45 -4.92 12.82
N ASP A 168 10.51 -4.27 13.53
CA ASP A 168 10.53 -2.82 13.74
C ASP A 168 11.68 -2.41 14.69
N ALA A 169 11.95 -3.20 15.73
CA ALA A 169 13.07 -2.98 16.63
C ALA A 169 14.42 -3.21 15.92
N LEU A 170 14.49 -4.27 15.10
CA LEU A 170 15.65 -4.55 14.24
C LEU A 170 15.87 -3.47 13.18
N ALA A 171 14.81 -2.88 12.64
CA ALA A 171 14.87 -1.78 11.69
C ALA A 171 15.53 -0.54 12.29
N ALA A 172 15.10 -0.15 13.50
CA ALA A 172 15.71 0.94 14.25
C ALA A 172 17.19 0.66 14.55
N LEU A 173 17.51 -0.53 15.06
CA LEU A 173 18.89 -0.91 15.43
C LEU A 173 19.84 -0.91 14.23
N HIS A 174 19.38 -1.41 13.08
CA HIS A 174 20.19 -1.51 11.87
C HIS A 174 20.11 -0.27 10.98
N GLN A 175 19.31 0.74 11.35
CA GLN A 175 19.05 1.93 10.53
C GLN A 175 18.57 1.55 9.12
N ARG A 176 17.71 0.53 9.05
CA ARG A 176 17.09 -0.01 7.83
C ARG A 176 15.58 0.05 7.97
N THR A 177 14.85 0.02 6.87
CA THR A 177 13.39 -0.06 6.95
C THR A 177 12.93 -1.44 7.47
N PRO A 178 11.81 -1.55 8.18
CA PRO A 178 11.25 -2.84 8.60
C PRO A 178 11.03 -3.81 7.44
N VAL A 179 10.67 -3.28 6.28
CA VAL A 179 10.51 -4.05 5.04
C VAL A 179 11.84 -4.63 4.54
N ALA A 180 12.94 -3.87 4.66
CA ALA A 180 14.27 -4.35 4.29
C ALA A 180 14.75 -5.45 5.25
N ILE A 181 14.48 -5.31 6.54
CA ILE A 181 14.74 -6.35 7.56
C ILE A 181 13.94 -7.61 7.24
N ALA A 182 12.63 -7.49 7.04
CA ALA A 182 11.74 -8.58 6.65
C ALA A 182 12.24 -9.33 5.41
N SER A 183 12.58 -8.58 4.36
CA SER A 183 13.11 -9.15 3.12
C SER A 183 14.46 -9.85 3.33
N ARG A 184 15.29 -9.34 4.24
CA ARG A 184 16.57 -9.96 4.56
C ARG A 184 16.39 -11.26 5.33
N LEU A 185 15.49 -11.31 6.30
CA LEU A 185 15.17 -12.52 7.07
C LEU A 185 14.63 -13.65 6.17
N VAL A 186 13.80 -13.31 5.17
CA VAL A 186 13.35 -14.29 4.14
C VAL A 186 14.54 -14.82 3.33
N ARG A 187 15.44 -13.96 2.87
CA ARG A 187 16.63 -14.38 2.11
C ARG A 187 17.64 -15.19 2.92
N LEU A 188 17.64 -15.03 4.25
CA LEU A 188 18.45 -15.82 5.18
C LEU A 188 17.78 -17.13 5.58
N GLY A 189 16.53 -17.39 5.13
CA GLY A 189 15.77 -18.59 5.47
C GLY A 189 15.28 -18.63 6.92
N VAL A 190 15.30 -17.50 7.62
CA VAL A 190 14.87 -17.40 9.03
C VAL A 190 13.34 -17.36 9.16
N ILE A 191 12.67 -16.83 8.13
CA ILE A 191 11.21 -16.81 8.01
C ILE A 191 10.82 -17.21 6.58
N GLU A 192 9.72 -17.93 6.42
CA GLU A 192 9.26 -18.37 5.10
C GLU A 192 8.66 -17.21 4.28
N HIS A 193 7.85 -16.36 4.94
CA HIS A 193 7.11 -15.29 4.28
C HIS A 193 7.06 -14.01 5.13
N ARG A 194 7.16 -12.84 4.46
CA ARG A 194 7.13 -11.51 5.11
C ARG A 194 5.80 -11.17 5.82
N ARG A 195 4.75 -11.98 5.64
CA ARG A 195 3.41 -11.75 6.22
C ARG A 195 3.37 -11.91 7.76
N TYR A 196 4.39 -12.51 8.37
CA TYR A 196 4.43 -12.80 9.82
C TYR A 196 5.00 -11.69 10.70
N ILE A 197 5.34 -10.52 10.15
CA ILE A 197 6.03 -9.43 10.87
C ILE A 197 5.05 -8.37 11.44
N ARG A 198 3.74 -8.59 11.37
CA ARG A 198 2.73 -7.61 11.89
C ARG A 198 1.70 -8.17 12.85
N ARG A 199 1.82 -9.44 13.24
CA ARG A 199 1.05 -10.08 14.31
C ARG A 199 2.11 -10.59 15.27
N GLU A 200 2.43 -9.87 16.33
CA GLU A 200 2.02 -10.22 17.68
C GLU A 200 2.23 -8.99 18.60
N VAL A 201 1.60 -7.84 18.32
CA VAL A 201 1.53 -6.71 19.30
C VAL A 201 0.18 -6.69 20.03
N ALA A 202 -0.74 -7.59 19.67
CA ALA A 202 -2.10 -7.60 20.22
C ALA A 202 -2.42 -8.81 21.13
N ALA A 203 -1.48 -9.73 21.38
CA ALA A 203 -1.79 -10.98 22.09
C ALA A 203 -1.29 -11.06 23.55
N GLU A 204 -0.39 -10.18 24.01
CA GLU A 204 0.18 -10.27 25.37
C GLU A 204 -0.25 -9.14 26.33
N GLN A 205 -1.51 -8.70 26.24
CA GLN A 205 -2.14 -7.86 27.28
C GLN A 205 -3.48 -8.44 27.78
N SER A 206 -3.62 -9.76 27.79
CA SER A 206 -4.81 -10.43 28.36
C SER A 206 -4.48 -11.58 29.33
N LEU A 207 -3.39 -11.43 30.08
CA LEU A 207 -3.07 -12.29 31.21
C LEU A 207 -2.63 -11.41 32.40
N ASP A 208 -3.54 -10.59 32.91
CA ASP A 208 -3.66 -10.41 34.36
C ASP A 208 -4.92 -9.60 34.71
N THR A 209 -5.91 -10.26 35.32
CA THR A 209 -6.70 -9.81 36.49
C THR A 209 -7.81 -10.81 36.69
N GLN A 210 -7.49 -11.93 37.35
CA GLN A 210 -8.50 -12.70 38.07
C GLN A 210 -7.92 -13.01 39.45
N MET A 211 -8.03 -12.04 40.35
CA MET A 211 -7.89 -12.28 41.79
C MET A 211 -9.29 -12.50 42.40
N PRO A 212 -9.42 -13.41 43.37
CA PRO A 212 -10.70 -13.85 43.91
C PRO A 212 -11.33 -12.75 44.77
N GLY A 213 -12.66 -12.59 44.63
CA GLY A 213 -13.44 -11.69 45.46
C GLY A 213 -13.41 -12.10 46.94
N PRO A 214 -13.57 -11.14 47.87
CA PRO A 214 -13.43 -11.40 49.29
C PRO A 214 -14.57 -12.28 49.81
N LEU A 215 -14.20 -13.18 50.71
CA LEU A 215 -15.11 -13.92 51.58
C LEU A 215 -15.82 -12.91 52.50
N GLU A 216 -17.14 -12.80 52.38
CA GLU A 216 -18.00 -12.23 53.41
C GLU A 216 -19.00 -13.30 53.88
N ASN A 217 -19.18 -13.31 55.20
CA ASN A 217 -19.79 -14.32 56.08
C ASN A 217 -21.19 -14.82 55.71
#